data_AF-A0A6C0EBQ3-F1
#
_entry.id   AF-A0A6C0EBQ3-F1
#
_cell.length_a   1.000
_cell.length_b   1.000
_cell.length_c   1.000
_cell.angle_alpha   90.00
_cell.angle_beta   90.00
_cell.angle_gamma   90.00
#
_symmetry.space_group_name_H-M   'P 1'
#
loop_
_entity.id
_entity.type
_entity.pdbx_description
1 polymer ?
#
loop_
_entity_poly.entity_id
_entity_poly.type
_entity_poly.pdbx_seq_one_letter_code
_entity_poly.pdbx_strand_id
1 'polypeptide(L)'
;MDSIIYMQSLLDNYFTFAGKDNIDKIKIIDELNPYIVLEKYIPKYVENDLYKDTIKNEWIKKEYDFKVDQELYDKIVNNKDFGTLFNGKFYHDVVNKFIAKNMEKKNMPIKAQFVPLIYNLYKYWQLHDEHNDVIKFNSGIKLDYGIFIYNLIIRNKFTKTLEIGLAYGSSALFICSALKNLESTGLKTYHYAVDPNQTKQWKSIARLNIQRLGYKNATIVEEPDYLGLPKILKERVENKKWLGSKFEPTYERFQLIFIDGWHTFDYTLLDFFYADLLLEAGGYMIVDDAKFDALKELDKYLYSNYKFYEKVHYEMSLFMVYKKIKDDDRSWDFHVKFINNN
;
A
#
# COMPACT_ATOMS: atom_id res chain seq x y z
N MET A 1 10.51 9.62 -26.29
CA MET A 1 9.88 9.50 -27.63
C MET A 1 8.88 8.35 -27.68
N ASP A 2 9.20 7.16 -27.17
CA ASP A 2 8.31 5.97 -27.31
C ASP A 2 6.97 6.02 -26.57
N SER A 3 6.86 6.84 -25.51
CA SER A 3 5.59 7.02 -24.79
C SER A 3 4.55 7.86 -25.55
N ILE A 4 5.00 8.70 -26.49
CA ILE A 4 4.17 9.56 -27.33
C ILE A 4 3.61 8.74 -28.50
N ILE A 5 4.48 7.96 -29.16
CA ILE A 5 4.11 7.06 -30.27
C ILE A 5 3.04 6.03 -29.85
N TYR A 6 3.08 5.56 -28.60
CA TYR A 6 2.08 4.63 -28.06
C TYR A 6 0.77 5.30 -27.60
N MET A 7 0.81 6.59 -27.21
CA MET A 7 -0.43 7.37 -27.01
C MET A 7 -1.12 7.62 -28.35
N GLN A 8 -0.34 7.91 -29.41
CA GLN A 8 -0.85 8.00 -30.78
C GLN A 8 -1.59 6.72 -31.19
N SER A 9 -0.99 5.54 -31.02
CA SER A 9 -1.64 4.29 -31.47
C SER A 9 -2.88 3.89 -30.66
N LEU A 10 -2.98 4.30 -29.39
CA LEU A 10 -4.16 4.10 -28.53
C LEU A 10 -5.29 5.07 -28.86
N LEU A 11 -4.95 6.31 -29.22
CA LEU A 11 -5.89 7.30 -29.74
C LEU A 11 -6.38 6.86 -31.13
N ASP A 12 -5.47 6.49 -32.04
CA ASP A 12 -5.79 6.04 -33.39
C ASP A 12 -6.75 4.84 -33.40
N ASN A 13 -6.55 3.84 -32.54
CA ASN A 13 -7.42 2.66 -32.43
C ASN A 13 -8.79 2.93 -31.81
N TYR A 14 -8.91 3.95 -30.95
CA TYR A 14 -10.20 4.33 -30.35
C TYR A 14 -11.02 5.21 -31.30
N PHE A 15 -10.35 6.01 -32.15
CA PHE A 15 -10.98 6.96 -33.06
C PHE A 15 -11.29 6.39 -34.46
N THR A 16 -10.80 5.21 -34.83
CA THR A 16 -11.37 4.43 -35.95
C THR A 16 -12.87 4.15 -35.74
N PHE A 17 -13.34 4.21 -34.49
CA PHE A 17 -14.73 3.97 -34.09
C PHE A 17 -15.59 5.26 -33.98
N ALA A 18 -14.99 6.46 -34.05
CA ALA A 18 -15.68 7.72 -33.67
C ALA A 18 -15.67 8.85 -34.72
N GLY A 19 -15.20 8.61 -35.95
CA GLY A 19 -15.34 9.55 -37.07
C GLY A 19 -14.22 10.61 -37.17
N LYS A 20 -13.93 11.02 -38.42
CA LYS A 20 -12.71 11.74 -38.86
C LYS A 20 -12.53 13.18 -38.34
N ASP A 21 -13.56 13.83 -37.82
CA ASP A 21 -13.53 15.28 -37.52
C ASP A 21 -12.78 15.65 -36.21
N ASN A 22 -12.31 14.66 -35.44
CA ASN A 22 -11.57 14.91 -34.19
C ASN A 22 -10.05 14.98 -34.35
N ILE A 23 -9.51 14.72 -35.55
CA ILE A 23 -8.06 14.57 -35.79
C ILE A 23 -7.32 15.92 -35.69
N ASP A 24 -7.93 17.02 -36.13
CA ASP A 24 -7.28 18.36 -36.09
C ASP A 24 -7.22 18.97 -34.68
N LYS A 25 -8.09 18.53 -33.76
CA LYS A 25 -8.08 18.96 -32.34
C LYS A 25 -6.95 18.30 -31.53
N ILE A 26 -6.34 17.23 -32.05
CA ILE A 26 -5.33 16.42 -31.36
C ILE A 26 -3.93 17.02 -31.49
N LYS A 27 -3.61 17.76 -32.58
CA LYS A 27 -2.30 18.43 -32.71
C LYS A 27 -1.99 19.38 -31.55
N ILE A 28 -3.02 19.93 -30.90
CA ILE A 28 -2.89 20.82 -29.74
C ILE A 28 -2.50 20.04 -28.46
N ILE A 29 -2.81 18.74 -28.39
CA ILE A 29 -2.54 17.89 -27.22
C ILE A 29 -1.11 17.35 -27.22
N ASP A 30 -0.50 17.16 -28.40
CA ASP A 30 0.90 16.72 -28.51
C ASP A 30 1.90 17.74 -27.93
N GLU A 31 1.50 19.01 -27.79
CA GLU A 31 2.32 20.11 -27.22
C GLU A 31 2.06 20.35 -25.72
N LEU A 32 1.09 19.66 -25.11
CA LEU A 32 0.69 19.88 -23.72
C LEU A 32 1.61 19.18 -22.72
N ASN A 33 2.10 19.91 -21.72
CA ASN A 33 2.59 19.31 -20.48
C ASN A 33 1.38 18.82 -19.66
N PRO A 34 1.21 17.50 -19.43
CA PRO A 34 0.00 16.90 -18.84
C PRO A 34 -0.31 17.36 -17.41
N TYR A 35 0.64 18.01 -16.71
CA TYR A 35 0.41 18.61 -15.40
C TYR A 35 -0.35 19.95 -15.46
N ILE A 36 -0.28 20.69 -16.56
CA ILE A 36 -1.00 21.96 -16.77
C ILE A 36 -2.52 21.73 -16.88
N VAL A 37 -2.91 20.58 -17.46
CA VAL A 37 -4.32 20.17 -17.60
C VAL A 37 -4.93 19.80 -16.24
N LEU A 38 -4.12 19.23 -15.34
CA LEU A 38 -4.55 18.81 -14.00
C LEU A 38 -4.80 20.00 -13.06
N GLU A 39 -4.12 21.13 -13.24
CA GLU A 39 -4.20 22.28 -12.33
C GLU A 39 -5.51 23.07 -12.46
N LYS A 40 -6.17 23.05 -13.64
CA LYS A 40 -7.33 23.94 -13.93
C LYS A 40 -8.69 23.26 -14.03
N TYR A 41 -8.74 21.93 -14.19
CA TYR A 41 -10.00 21.16 -14.28
C TYR A 41 -10.35 20.40 -12.99
N ILE A 42 -9.62 20.61 -11.91
CA ILE A 42 -10.10 20.31 -10.56
C ILE A 42 -11.30 21.23 -10.31
N PRO A 43 -12.50 20.70 -10.04
CA PRO A 43 -13.65 21.53 -9.71
C PRO A 43 -13.29 22.46 -8.54
N LYS A 44 -13.70 23.73 -8.62
CA LYS A 44 -13.55 24.78 -7.60
C LYS A 44 -14.00 24.41 -6.16
N TYR A 45 -14.47 23.18 -5.93
CA TYR A 45 -14.81 22.63 -4.62
C TYR A 45 -13.59 22.10 -3.83
N VAL A 46 -12.38 22.20 -4.37
CA VAL A 46 -11.13 21.77 -3.69
C VAL A 46 -10.29 23.00 -3.33
N GLU A 47 -10.84 23.89 -2.49
CA GLU A 47 -10.03 24.78 -1.66
C GLU A 47 -9.65 24.00 -0.40
N ASN A 48 -8.61 23.17 -0.48
CA ASN A 48 -8.02 22.56 0.71
C ASN A 48 -6.52 22.86 0.71
N ASP A 49 -6.07 23.54 1.77
CA ASP A 49 -4.77 24.22 1.83
C ASP A 49 -3.55 23.30 1.67
N LEU A 50 -3.71 21.97 1.79
CA LEU A 50 -2.63 21.00 1.57
C LEU A 50 -2.13 20.90 0.11
N TYR A 51 -2.96 21.23 -0.89
CA TYR A 51 -2.50 21.19 -2.29
C TYR A 51 -1.50 22.31 -2.60
N LYS A 52 -1.65 23.46 -1.92
CA LYS A 52 -0.66 24.54 -2.01
C LYS A 52 0.69 24.10 -1.44
N ASP A 53 0.70 23.30 -0.38
CA ASP A 53 1.94 22.84 0.26
C ASP A 53 2.65 21.72 -0.51
N THR A 54 1.90 20.88 -1.24
CA THR A 54 2.50 19.81 -2.05
C THR A 54 3.23 20.38 -3.28
N ILE A 55 2.72 21.47 -3.87
CA ILE A 55 3.32 22.15 -5.04
C ILE A 55 4.36 23.22 -4.62
N LYS A 56 4.23 23.81 -3.42
CA LYS A 56 5.22 24.74 -2.85
C LYS A 56 6.45 24.07 -2.26
N ASN A 57 6.45 22.75 -2.12
CA ASN A 57 7.57 22.00 -1.61
C ASN A 57 8.79 22.18 -2.54
N GLU A 58 9.72 23.06 -2.14
CA GLU A 58 10.88 23.50 -2.91
C GLU A 58 11.75 22.33 -3.43
N TRP A 59 11.70 21.16 -2.79
CA TRP A 59 12.42 19.97 -3.25
C TRP A 59 11.99 19.52 -4.65
N ILE A 60 10.69 19.59 -4.99
CA ILE A 60 10.16 19.22 -6.33
C ILE A 60 10.64 20.20 -7.41
N LYS A 61 10.78 21.49 -7.08
CA LYS A 61 11.26 22.51 -8.03
C LYS A 61 12.78 22.43 -8.23
N LYS A 62 13.53 22.14 -7.17
CA LYS A 62 15.01 22.12 -7.20
C LYS A 62 15.58 20.92 -7.94
N GLU A 63 14.87 19.79 -7.95
CA GLU A 63 15.36 18.54 -8.53
C GLU A 63 15.06 18.40 -10.04
N TYR A 64 14.17 19.21 -10.61
CA TYR A 64 13.62 18.98 -11.96
C TYR A 64 13.52 20.19 -12.92
N ASP A 65 14.07 21.37 -12.58
CA ASP A 65 14.19 22.58 -13.43
C ASP A 65 13.04 22.80 -14.46
N PHE A 66 11.81 23.01 -13.95
CA PHE A 66 10.62 23.16 -14.80
C PHE A 66 10.44 24.59 -15.32
N LYS A 67 10.35 24.77 -16.64
CA LYS A 67 9.81 26.00 -17.27
C LYS A 67 8.41 25.75 -17.81
N VAL A 68 7.46 26.60 -17.41
CA VAL A 68 6.09 26.61 -17.94
C VAL A 68 6.06 27.53 -19.16
N ASP A 69 5.51 27.04 -20.28
CA ASP A 69 5.29 27.86 -21.48
C ASP A 69 3.98 28.64 -21.33
N GLN A 70 4.12 29.95 -21.19
CA GLN A 70 3.03 30.84 -20.80
C GLN A 70 2.10 31.21 -21.96
N GLU A 71 2.58 31.15 -23.19
CA GLU A 71 1.79 31.48 -24.38
C GLU A 71 0.80 30.36 -24.71
N LEU A 72 1.22 29.11 -24.49
CA LEU A 72 0.38 27.92 -24.67
C LEU A 72 -0.69 27.81 -23.58
N TYR A 73 -0.37 28.23 -22.34
CA TYR A 73 -1.33 28.31 -21.24
C TYR A 73 -2.53 29.20 -21.60
N ASP A 74 -2.28 30.39 -22.15
CA ASP A 74 -3.33 31.37 -22.43
C ASP A 74 -4.27 30.97 -23.60
N LYS A 75 -3.78 30.19 -24.57
CA LYS A 75 -4.60 29.67 -25.69
C LYS A 75 -5.65 28.65 -25.25
N ILE A 76 -5.34 27.84 -24.24
CA ILE A 76 -6.19 26.73 -23.80
C ILE A 76 -7.31 27.22 -22.88
N VAL A 77 -6.98 28.17 -22.01
CA VAL A 77 -7.91 28.74 -21.03
C VAL A 77 -9.09 29.45 -21.69
N ASN A 78 -8.89 29.98 -22.88
CA ASN A 78 -9.87 30.80 -23.58
C ASN A 78 -10.70 30.02 -24.62
N ASN A 79 -10.51 28.71 -24.77
CA ASN A 79 -11.22 27.91 -25.76
C ASN A 79 -12.46 27.20 -25.16
N LYS A 80 -13.65 27.64 -25.55
CA LYS A 80 -14.95 27.23 -24.96
C LYS A 80 -15.37 25.79 -25.25
N ASP A 81 -14.78 25.13 -26.26
CA ASP A 81 -15.16 23.79 -26.69
C ASP A 81 -14.41 22.65 -25.98
N PHE A 82 -13.46 22.97 -25.10
CA PHE A 82 -12.65 21.94 -24.42
C PHE A 82 -13.41 21.21 -23.31
N GLY A 83 -14.47 21.83 -22.75
CA GLY A 83 -15.24 21.27 -21.63
C GLY A 83 -16.15 20.09 -21.97
N THR A 84 -16.49 19.88 -23.25
CA THR A 84 -17.46 18.86 -23.68
C THR A 84 -16.84 17.51 -24.05
N LEU A 85 -15.51 17.43 -24.20
CA LEU A 85 -14.80 16.21 -24.60
C LEU A 85 -14.64 15.16 -23.48
N PHE A 86 -14.91 15.51 -22.22
CA PHE A 86 -14.71 14.61 -21.09
C PHE A 86 -16.03 14.04 -20.57
N ASN A 87 -16.56 13.04 -21.29
CA ASN A 87 -17.55 12.15 -20.68
C ASN A 87 -16.85 11.30 -19.62
N GLY A 88 -17.41 11.23 -18.40
CA GLY A 88 -16.72 10.79 -17.18
C GLY A 88 -16.03 9.42 -17.27
N LYS A 89 -16.53 8.50 -18.12
CA LYS A 89 -15.91 7.19 -18.36
C LYS A 89 -14.58 7.27 -19.12
N PHE A 90 -14.47 8.12 -20.14
CA PHE A 90 -13.23 8.33 -20.89
C PHE A 90 -12.18 9.05 -20.04
N TYR A 91 -12.59 10.07 -19.28
CA TYR A 91 -11.70 10.73 -18.31
C TYR A 91 -11.15 9.73 -17.29
N HIS A 92 -12.02 8.87 -16.73
CA HIS A 92 -11.61 7.89 -15.74
C HIS A 92 -10.64 6.85 -16.35
N ASP A 93 -10.92 6.34 -17.55
CA ASP A 93 -10.07 5.35 -18.21
C ASP A 93 -8.70 5.92 -18.62
N VAL A 94 -8.67 7.17 -19.11
CA VAL A 94 -7.42 7.86 -19.50
C VAL A 94 -6.60 8.24 -18.27
N VAL A 95 -7.22 8.79 -17.23
CA VAL A 95 -6.55 9.14 -15.97
C VAL A 95 -6.02 7.89 -15.27
N ASN A 96 -6.80 6.81 -15.19
CA ASN A 96 -6.35 5.54 -14.58
C ASN A 96 -5.18 4.91 -15.34
N LYS A 97 -5.21 4.92 -16.68
CA LYS A 97 -4.10 4.41 -17.51
C LYS A 97 -2.87 5.32 -17.45
N PHE A 98 -3.05 6.64 -17.37
CA PHE A 98 -1.97 7.60 -17.23
C PHE A 98 -1.30 7.54 -15.86
N ILE A 99 -2.08 7.38 -14.79
CA ILE A 99 -1.58 7.14 -13.43
C ILE A 99 -0.83 5.81 -13.38
N ALA A 100 -1.41 4.74 -13.91
CA ALA A 100 -0.77 3.43 -13.98
C ALA A 100 0.58 3.48 -14.73
N LYS A 101 0.65 4.18 -15.87
CA LYS A 101 1.88 4.29 -16.68
C LYS A 101 2.94 5.21 -16.07
N ASN A 102 2.56 6.26 -15.33
CA ASN A 102 3.51 7.08 -14.57
C ASN A 102 4.01 6.37 -13.31
N MET A 103 3.18 5.54 -12.69
CA MET A 103 3.60 4.62 -11.64
C MET A 103 4.57 3.57 -12.20
N GLU A 104 4.29 2.96 -13.36
CA GLU A 104 5.20 2.03 -14.05
C GLU A 104 6.54 2.69 -14.45
N LYS A 105 6.54 3.91 -14.99
CA LYS A 105 7.76 4.69 -15.30
C LYS A 105 8.62 5.02 -14.08
N LYS A 106 8.03 5.02 -12.87
CA LYS A 106 8.72 5.23 -11.58
C LYS A 106 9.10 3.93 -10.87
N ASN A 107 9.14 2.78 -11.56
CA ASN A 107 9.38 1.47 -10.94
C ASN A 107 8.33 1.10 -9.86
N MET A 108 7.10 1.61 -9.96
CA MET A 108 5.97 1.17 -9.12
C MET A 108 5.14 0.14 -9.88
N PRO A 109 5.20 -1.16 -9.53
CA PRO A 109 4.57 -2.24 -10.27
C PRO A 109 3.11 -2.48 -9.83
N ILE A 110 2.38 -1.45 -9.39
CA ILE A 110 0.94 -1.62 -9.06
C ILE A 110 0.17 -1.69 -10.38
N LYS A 111 -0.30 -2.89 -10.75
CA LYS A 111 -1.10 -3.09 -11.96
C LYS A 111 -2.29 -2.12 -11.99
N ALA A 112 -2.55 -1.54 -13.17
CA ALA A 112 -3.63 -0.58 -13.44
C ALA A 112 -5.01 -0.97 -12.88
N GLN A 113 -5.29 -2.28 -12.80
CA GLN A 113 -6.56 -2.81 -12.29
C GLN A 113 -6.80 -2.56 -10.78
N PHE A 114 -5.76 -2.29 -10.00
CA PHE A 114 -5.87 -2.00 -8.56
C PHE A 114 -5.91 -0.50 -8.24
N VAL A 115 -5.57 0.31 -9.24
CA VAL A 115 -5.51 1.76 -9.15
C VAL A 115 -6.87 2.34 -8.77
N PRO A 116 -8.04 1.94 -9.29
CA PRO A 116 -9.28 2.65 -9.00
C PRO A 116 -9.69 2.65 -7.52
N LEU A 117 -9.56 1.52 -6.81
CA LEU A 117 -9.99 1.44 -5.40
C LEU A 117 -9.01 2.18 -4.46
N ILE A 118 -7.71 1.98 -4.66
CA ILE A 118 -6.66 2.69 -3.91
C ILE A 118 -6.69 4.18 -4.26
N TYR A 119 -6.83 4.53 -5.54
CA TYR A 119 -6.93 5.92 -6.00
C TYR A 119 -8.14 6.62 -5.41
N ASN A 120 -9.33 6.00 -5.43
CA ASN A 120 -10.53 6.61 -4.86
C ASN A 120 -10.38 6.82 -3.35
N LEU A 121 -9.81 5.84 -2.64
CA LEU A 121 -9.49 5.97 -1.21
C LEU A 121 -8.63 7.20 -0.94
N TYR A 122 -7.49 7.36 -1.62
CA TYR A 122 -6.55 8.44 -1.30
C TYR A 122 -6.88 9.78 -1.97
N LYS A 123 -7.58 9.78 -3.11
CA LYS A 123 -7.99 11.00 -3.79
C LYS A 123 -9.20 11.65 -3.12
N TYR A 124 -10.21 10.86 -2.80
CA TYR A 124 -11.46 11.38 -2.25
C TYR A 124 -11.55 11.20 -0.74
N TRP A 125 -10.61 10.46 -0.13
CA TRP A 125 -10.64 10.14 1.31
C TRP A 125 -11.94 9.44 1.71
N GLN A 126 -12.43 8.59 0.82
CA GLN A 126 -13.74 7.97 0.88
C GLN A 126 -13.63 6.46 0.65
N LEU A 127 -14.37 5.74 1.48
CA LEU A 127 -14.66 4.33 1.31
C LEU A 127 -16.14 4.16 0.99
N HIS A 128 -16.51 2.97 0.54
CA HIS A 128 -17.89 2.65 0.24
C HIS A 128 -18.30 1.39 1.01
N ASP A 129 -19.51 1.35 1.55
CA ASP A 129 -20.08 0.12 2.11
C ASP A 129 -20.70 -0.79 1.04
N GLU A 130 -21.42 -1.83 1.45
CA GLU A 130 -22.10 -2.77 0.56
C GLU A 130 -23.21 -2.13 -0.29
N HIS A 131 -23.77 -1.00 0.14
CA HIS A 131 -24.78 -0.23 -0.59
C HIS A 131 -24.17 0.85 -1.50
N ASN A 132 -22.84 0.94 -1.52
CA ASN A 132 -22.03 2.00 -2.13
C ASN A 132 -22.18 3.38 -1.47
N ASP A 133 -22.72 3.44 -0.25
CA ASP A 133 -22.78 4.67 0.51
C ASP A 133 -21.38 5.07 0.98
N VAL A 134 -21.11 6.37 0.96
CA VAL A 134 -19.79 6.93 1.31
C VAL A 134 -19.55 6.84 2.82
N ILE A 135 -18.45 6.19 3.20
CA ILE A 135 -17.90 6.18 4.55
C ILE A 135 -16.70 7.11 4.60
N LYS A 136 -16.70 7.98 5.63
CA LYS A 136 -15.56 8.84 5.93
C LYS A 136 -14.37 7.98 6.37
N PHE A 137 -13.28 8.02 5.61
CA PHE A 137 -12.03 7.38 6.00
C PHE A 137 -11.39 8.17 7.15
N ASN A 138 -10.98 7.51 8.22
CA ASN A 138 -10.35 8.17 9.38
C ASN A 138 -9.26 7.34 10.07
N SER A 139 -8.98 6.13 9.56
CA SER A 139 -8.04 5.18 10.13
C SER A 139 -7.40 4.39 9.01
N GLY A 140 -6.08 4.43 8.93
CA GLY A 140 -5.31 3.69 7.96
C GLY A 140 -3.95 4.32 7.67
N ILE A 141 -3.21 3.67 6.78
CA ILE A 141 -1.84 4.07 6.43
C ILE A 141 -1.83 5.19 5.38
N LYS A 142 -0.67 5.84 5.21
CA LYS A 142 -0.45 6.79 4.11
C LYS A 142 -0.18 6.07 2.79
N LEU A 143 -0.41 6.78 1.67
CA LEU A 143 -0.25 6.23 0.32
C LEU A 143 1.17 5.71 0.05
N ASP A 144 2.20 6.51 0.38
CA ASP A 144 3.61 6.15 0.24
C ASP A 144 3.98 4.92 1.09
N TYR A 145 3.37 4.77 2.26
CA TYR A 145 3.54 3.61 3.13
C TYR A 145 2.92 2.34 2.53
N GLY A 146 1.74 2.46 1.96
CA GLY A 146 1.11 1.35 1.23
C GLY A 146 1.90 0.93 -0.01
N ILE A 147 2.40 1.90 -0.77
CA ILE A 147 3.27 1.67 -1.93
C ILE A 147 4.55 0.93 -1.50
N PHE A 148 5.13 1.31 -0.36
CA PHE A 148 6.28 0.62 0.18
C PHE A 148 6.00 -0.87 0.45
N ILE A 149 4.92 -1.17 1.17
CA ILE A 149 4.51 -2.56 1.47
C ILE A 149 4.30 -3.34 0.17
N TYR A 150 3.58 -2.76 -0.80
CA TYR A 150 3.36 -3.38 -2.10
C TYR A 150 4.68 -3.74 -2.79
N ASN A 151 5.60 -2.79 -2.87
CA ASN A 151 6.89 -2.96 -3.53
C ASN A 151 7.75 -4.00 -2.83
N LEU A 152 7.73 -4.02 -1.49
CA LEU A 152 8.46 -5.01 -0.70
C LEU A 152 7.96 -6.42 -1.03
N ILE A 153 6.64 -6.63 -1.11
CA ILE A 153 6.04 -7.92 -1.49
C ILE A 153 6.46 -8.32 -2.91
N ILE A 154 6.32 -7.43 -3.90
CA ILE A 154 6.64 -7.76 -5.30
C ILE A 154 8.13 -8.07 -5.50
N ARG A 155 9.02 -7.23 -4.96
CA ARG A 155 10.47 -7.36 -5.15
C ARG A 155 11.00 -8.67 -4.56
N ASN A 156 10.47 -9.08 -3.40
CA ASN A 156 10.89 -10.30 -2.73
C ASN A 156 10.03 -11.53 -3.12
N LYS A 157 8.99 -11.35 -3.94
CA LYS A 157 8.00 -12.38 -4.29
C LYS A 157 7.38 -13.05 -3.05
N PHE A 158 7.05 -12.25 -2.04
CA PHE A 158 6.38 -12.77 -0.84
C PHE A 158 4.95 -13.18 -1.17
N THR A 159 4.63 -14.45 -0.94
CA THR A 159 3.33 -15.04 -1.24
C THR A 159 2.47 -15.27 -0.01
N LYS A 160 3.06 -15.17 1.19
CA LYS A 160 2.41 -15.51 2.47
C LYS A 160 2.52 -14.33 3.42
N THR A 161 1.40 -13.69 3.75
CA THR A 161 1.41 -12.49 4.60
C THR A 161 0.47 -12.62 5.80
N LEU A 162 0.83 -11.98 6.90
CA LEU A 162 -0.01 -11.78 8.08
C LEU A 162 -0.07 -10.29 8.41
N GLU A 163 -1.23 -9.81 8.82
CA GLU A 163 -1.46 -8.46 9.31
C GLU A 163 -2.16 -8.51 10.67
N ILE A 164 -1.73 -7.66 11.60
CA ILE A 164 -2.34 -7.49 12.93
C ILE A 164 -2.83 -6.05 13.00
N GLY A 165 -4.14 -5.88 13.17
CA GLY A 165 -4.81 -4.60 12.96
C GLY A 165 -5.14 -4.39 11.48
N LEU A 166 -6.44 -4.43 11.15
CA LEU A 166 -6.92 -4.38 9.77
C LEU A 166 -7.74 -3.12 9.50
N ALA A 167 -8.52 -2.66 10.48
CA ALA A 167 -9.40 -1.50 10.40
C ALA A 167 -10.27 -1.50 9.14
N TYR A 168 -10.24 -0.42 8.35
CA TYR A 168 -10.90 -0.35 7.05
C TYR A 168 -10.20 -1.10 5.90
N GLY A 169 -9.04 -1.72 6.16
CA GLY A 169 -8.28 -2.51 5.20
C GLY A 169 -7.41 -1.69 4.26
N SER A 170 -6.98 -0.48 4.66
CA SER A 170 -6.19 0.40 3.78
C SER A 170 -4.83 -0.20 3.41
N SER A 171 -4.12 -0.80 4.36
CA SER A 171 -2.90 -1.59 4.20
C SER A 171 -3.16 -2.91 3.47
N ALA A 172 -4.21 -3.63 3.87
CA ALA A 172 -4.66 -4.85 3.20
C ALA A 172 -4.93 -4.64 1.70
N LEU A 173 -5.42 -3.47 1.29
CA LEU A 173 -5.60 -3.15 -0.13
C LEU A 173 -4.28 -3.26 -0.91
N PHE A 174 -3.17 -2.75 -0.36
CA PHE A 174 -1.86 -2.86 -1.00
C PHE A 174 -1.31 -4.28 -0.92
N ILE A 175 -1.40 -4.92 0.26
CA ILE A 175 -0.94 -6.29 0.47
C ILE A 175 -1.64 -7.25 -0.50
N CYS A 176 -2.98 -7.26 -0.50
CA CYS A 176 -3.78 -8.14 -1.36
C CYS A 176 -3.60 -7.82 -2.85
N SER A 177 -3.40 -6.55 -3.22
CA SER A 177 -3.08 -6.17 -4.61
C SER A 177 -1.74 -6.75 -5.06
N ALA A 178 -0.73 -6.74 -4.18
CA ALA A 178 0.58 -7.31 -4.49
C ALA A 178 0.50 -8.84 -4.62
N LEU A 179 -0.20 -9.49 -3.69
CA LEU A 179 -0.42 -10.94 -3.73
C LEU A 179 -1.22 -11.37 -4.96
N LYS A 180 -2.26 -10.63 -5.34
CA LYS A 180 -3.01 -10.91 -6.57
C LYS A 180 -2.16 -10.71 -7.83
N ASN A 181 -1.20 -9.78 -7.81
CA ASN A 181 -0.24 -9.65 -8.90
C ASN A 181 0.64 -10.91 -9.00
N LEU A 182 1.21 -11.37 -7.88
CA LEU A 182 1.99 -12.61 -7.85
C LEU A 182 1.15 -13.85 -8.22
N GLU A 183 -0.12 -13.91 -7.81
CA GLU A 183 -1.05 -14.97 -8.19
C GLU A 183 -1.24 -15.05 -9.71
N SER A 184 -1.29 -13.91 -10.39
CA SER A 184 -1.38 -13.85 -11.85
C SER A 184 -0.14 -14.40 -12.58
N THR A 185 0.98 -14.62 -11.86
CA THR A 185 2.18 -15.29 -12.39
C THR A 185 2.22 -16.78 -12.05
N GLY A 186 1.13 -17.35 -11.53
CA GLY A 186 1.00 -18.76 -11.16
C GLY A 186 1.48 -19.10 -9.74
N LEU A 187 1.86 -18.11 -8.92
CA LEU A 187 2.26 -18.34 -7.53
C LEU A 187 1.03 -18.53 -6.63
N LYS A 188 1.04 -19.53 -5.75
CA LYS A 188 0.02 -19.65 -4.71
C LYS A 188 0.27 -18.60 -3.64
N THR A 189 -0.72 -17.74 -3.39
CA THR A 189 -0.62 -16.67 -2.39
C THR A 189 -1.75 -16.74 -1.37
N TYR A 190 -1.51 -16.23 -0.16
CA TYR A 190 -2.55 -16.00 0.83
C TYR A 190 -2.18 -14.89 1.81
N HIS A 191 -3.22 -14.29 2.37
CA HIS A 191 -3.15 -13.24 3.37
C HIS A 191 -3.96 -13.64 4.60
N TYR A 192 -3.39 -13.46 5.79
CA TYR A 192 -4.12 -13.54 7.04
C TYR A 192 -4.17 -12.16 7.67
N ALA A 193 -5.29 -11.83 8.32
CA ALA A 193 -5.40 -10.64 9.16
C ALA A 193 -6.07 -10.99 10.49
N VAL A 194 -5.63 -10.37 11.58
CA VAL A 194 -6.23 -10.47 12.91
C VAL A 194 -6.75 -9.10 13.33
N ASP A 195 -8.05 -8.98 13.56
CA ASP A 195 -8.67 -7.75 14.01
C ASP A 195 -10.02 -8.05 14.71
N PRO A 196 -10.18 -7.75 16.01
CA PRO A 196 -11.36 -8.12 16.79
C PRO A 196 -12.64 -7.38 16.42
N ASN A 197 -12.54 -6.27 15.68
CA ASN A 197 -13.62 -5.29 15.55
C ASN A 197 -14.11 -5.12 14.11
N GLN A 198 -13.85 -6.09 13.24
CA GLN A 198 -14.23 -6.01 11.83
C GLN A 198 -15.73 -5.84 11.62
N THR A 199 -16.58 -6.65 12.24
CA THR A 199 -18.04 -6.49 12.13
C THR A 199 -18.56 -5.34 13.00
N LYS A 200 -18.04 -5.18 14.22
CA LYS A 200 -18.60 -4.26 15.23
C LYS A 200 -18.25 -2.79 14.98
N GLN A 201 -17.00 -2.48 14.65
CA GLN A 201 -16.50 -1.12 14.51
C GLN A 201 -16.28 -0.74 13.05
N TRP A 202 -15.65 -1.64 12.29
CA TRP A 202 -15.19 -1.37 10.93
C TRP A 202 -16.20 -1.75 9.84
N LYS A 203 -17.39 -2.23 10.24
CA LYS A 203 -18.52 -2.57 9.35
C LYS A 203 -18.13 -3.50 8.19
N SER A 204 -17.18 -4.40 8.43
CA SER A 204 -16.64 -5.35 7.44
C SER A 204 -16.09 -4.70 6.18
N ILE A 205 -15.70 -3.42 6.23
CA ILE A 205 -15.26 -2.67 5.05
C ILE A 205 -13.95 -3.23 4.48
N ALA A 206 -13.04 -3.71 5.33
CA ALA A 206 -11.84 -4.39 4.84
C ALA A 206 -12.19 -5.65 4.02
N ARG A 207 -13.14 -6.47 4.50
CA ARG A 207 -13.65 -7.66 3.79
C ARG A 207 -14.21 -7.27 2.42
N LEU A 208 -15.06 -6.24 2.38
CA LEU A 208 -15.66 -5.71 1.16
C LEU A 208 -14.61 -5.18 0.18
N ASN A 209 -13.59 -4.48 0.68
CA ASN A 209 -12.50 -3.94 -0.11
C ASN A 209 -11.65 -5.05 -0.74
N ILE A 210 -11.30 -6.08 0.02
CA ILE A 210 -10.57 -7.26 -0.50
C ILE A 210 -11.42 -8.02 -1.53
N GLN A 211 -12.73 -8.14 -1.29
CA GLN A 211 -13.67 -8.73 -2.24
C GLN A 211 -13.74 -7.91 -3.54
N ARG A 212 -13.81 -6.57 -3.45
CA ARG A 212 -13.80 -5.66 -4.62
C ARG A 212 -12.51 -5.72 -5.40
N LEU A 213 -11.37 -5.90 -4.73
CA LEU A 213 -10.10 -6.21 -5.40
C LEU A 213 -10.17 -7.55 -6.15
N GLY A 214 -11.12 -8.41 -5.82
CA GLY A 214 -11.27 -9.76 -6.36
C GLY A 214 -10.13 -10.68 -5.94
N TYR A 215 -9.60 -10.50 -4.73
CA TYR A 215 -8.63 -11.41 -4.13
C TYR A 215 -9.36 -12.35 -3.18
N LYS A 216 -9.20 -13.67 -3.37
CA LYS A 216 -10.02 -14.68 -2.67
C LYS A 216 -9.29 -15.39 -1.54
N ASN A 217 -7.96 -15.31 -1.50
CA ASN A 217 -7.13 -16.07 -0.56
C ASN A 217 -6.79 -15.25 0.69
N ALA A 218 -7.77 -14.51 1.21
CA ALA A 218 -7.65 -13.73 2.44
C ALA A 218 -8.50 -14.34 3.56
N THR A 219 -7.87 -14.59 4.71
CA THR A 219 -8.53 -15.07 5.93
C THR A 219 -8.47 -13.98 6.98
N ILE A 220 -9.63 -13.55 7.49
CA ILE A 220 -9.70 -12.51 8.53
C ILE A 220 -10.24 -13.16 9.80
N VAL A 221 -9.37 -13.24 10.81
CA VAL A 221 -9.63 -13.76 12.15
C VAL A 221 -10.15 -12.62 13.01
N GLU A 222 -11.43 -12.70 13.36
CA GLU A 222 -12.11 -11.66 14.14
C GLU A 222 -12.05 -11.95 15.63
N GLU A 223 -10.83 -11.93 16.15
CA GLU A 223 -10.48 -12.17 17.55
C GLU A 223 -9.43 -11.14 17.96
N PRO A 224 -9.29 -10.83 19.26
CA PRO A 224 -8.15 -10.05 19.72
C PRO A 224 -6.85 -10.82 19.44
N ASP A 225 -5.76 -10.09 19.22
CA ASP A 225 -4.40 -10.63 18.98
C ASP A 225 -4.01 -11.76 19.93
N TYR A 226 -4.24 -11.61 21.23
CA TYR A 226 -3.91 -12.59 22.27
C TYR A 226 -4.73 -13.90 22.21
N LEU A 227 -5.76 -13.97 21.37
CA LEU A 227 -6.49 -15.21 21.05
C LEU A 227 -6.23 -15.66 19.61
N GLY A 228 -6.29 -14.72 18.66
CA GLY A 228 -6.17 -14.99 17.23
C GLY A 228 -4.78 -15.47 16.81
N LEU A 229 -3.71 -14.84 17.32
CA LEU A 229 -2.34 -15.24 17.00
C LEU A 229 -1.97 -16.62 17.54
N PRO A 230 -2.23 -16.97 18.82
CA PRO A 230 -2.01 -18.32 19.30
C PRO A 230 -2.83 -19.38 18.54
N LYS A 231 -4.05 -19.05 18.11
CA LYS A 231 -4.87 -19.93 17.26
C LYS A 231 -4.19 -20.20 15.91
N ILE A 232 -3.75 -19.16 15.20
CA ILE A 232 -3.01 -19.28 13.93
C ILE A 232 -1.73 -20.09 14.12
N LEU A 233 -0.98 -19.86 15.21
CA LEU A 233 0.22 -20.64 15.52
C LEU A 233 -0.12 -22.11 15.71
N LYS A 234 -1.13 -22.42 16.54
CA LYS A 234 -1.57 -23.78 16.83
C LYS A 234 -1.94 -24.54 15.56
N GLU A 235 -2.72 -23.93 14.67
CA GLU A 235 -3.11 -24.52 13.39
C GLU A 235 -1.91 -24.87 12.50
N ARG A 236 -0.84 -24.07 12.56
CA ARG A 236 0.35 -24.26 11.73
C ARG A 236 1.35 -25.26 12.30
N VAL A 237 1.48 -25.30 13.62
CA VAL A 237 2.42 -26.20 14.31
C VAL A 237 1.81 -27.56 14.64
N GLU A 238 0.57 -27.82 14.19
CA GLU A 238 -0.07 -29.11 14.37
C GLU A 238 0.81 -30.22 13.77
N ASN A 239 1.07 -31.26 14.57
CA ASN A 239 1.96 -32.38 14.25
C ASN A 239 3.45 -32.00 14.05
N LYS A 240 3.89 -30.85 14.54
CA LYS A 240 5.31 -30.44 14.53
C LYS A 240 6.00 -30.82 15.83
N LYS A 241 7.26 -31.21 15.72
CA LYS A 241 8.10 -31.55 16.88
C LYS A 241 8.36 -30.32 17.74
N TRP A 242 8.07 -30.43 19.04
CA TRP A 242 8.49 -29.47 20.05
C TRP A 242 9.98 -29.68 20.40
N LEU A 243 10.79 -28.62 20.33
CA LEU A 243 12.22 -28.64 20.60
C LEU A 243 12.58 -28.07 21.99
N GLY A 244 11.61 -27.96 22.90
CA GLY A 244 11.80 -27.46 24.26
C GLY A 244 11.41 -26.00 24.44
N SER A 245 11.85 -25.12 23.53
CA SER A 245 11.53 -23.68 23.54
C SER A 245 10.75 -23.21 22.31
N LYS A 246 10.76 -23.98 21.23
CA LYS A 246 10.10 -23.67 19.95
C LYS A 246 9.72 -24.95 19.21
N PHE A 247 8.82 -24.84 18.24
CA PHE A 247 8.56 -25.90 17.28
C PHE A 247 9.66 -25.97 16.23
N GLU A 248 9.89 -27.16 15.67
CA GLU A 248 10.70 -27.30 14.47
C GLU A 248 10.14 -26.40 13.33
N PRO A 249 10.99 -25.70 12.57
CA PRO A 249 10.53 -24.72 11.57
C PRO A 249 10.07 -25.37 10.25
N THR A 250 9.52 -26.58 10.30
CA THR A 250 9.03 -27.33 9.13
C THR A 250 7.55 -27.06 8.83
N TYR A 251 6.92 -26.16 9.58
CA TYR A 251 5.58 -25.68 9.27
C TYR A 251 5.59 -24.48 8.34
N GLU A 252 4.45 -24.26 7.72
CA GLU A 252 4.25 -23.16 6.81
C GLU A 252 4.16 -21.84 7.60
N ARG A 253 5.16 -20.97 7.41
CA ARG A 253 5.31 -19.65 8.03
C ARG A 253 5.07 -18.51 7.06
N PHE A 254 4.84 -17.31 7.57
CA PHE A 254 4.67 -16.10 6.76
C PHE A 254 6.01 -15.51 6.35
N GLN A 255 5.97 -14.73 5.27
CA GLN A 255 7.12 -14.06 4.66
C GLN A 255 7.15 -12.55 4.94
N LEU A 256 5.96 -11.99 5.17
CA LEU A 256 5.78 -10.63 5.63
C LEU A 256 4.76 -10.63 6.75
N ILE A 257 5.08 -9.98 7.87
CA ILE A 257 4.13 -9.68 8.93
C ILE A 257 4.07 -8.17 9.12
N PHE A 258 2.87 -7.59 9.07
CA PHE A 258 2.61 -6.18 9.35
C PHE A 258 1.87 -6.04 10.68
N ILE A 259 2.41 -5.24 11.60
CA ILE A 259 1.88 -4.99 12.95
C ILE A 259 1.41 -3.53 13.00
N ASP A 260 0.10 -3.34 13.06
CA ASP A 260 -0.61 -2.06 13.15
C ASP A 260 -1.82 -2.21 14.10
N GLY A 261 -1.59 -2.94 15.19
CA GLY A 261 -2.58 -3.26 16.22
C GLY A 261 -2.64 -2.19 17.30
N TRP A 262 -2.72 -2.62 18.57
CA TRP A 262 -2.73 -1.67 19.69
C TRP A 262 -1.29 -1.28 20.08
N HIS A 263 -0.99 0.02 20.03
CA HIS A 263 0.37 0.56 20.27
C HIS A 263 0.78 0.71 21.74
N THR A 264 0.20 -0.07 22.66
CA THR A 264 0.78 -0.18 24.02
C THR A 264 1.95 -1.17 23.97
N PHE A 265 2.96 -0.95 24.82
CA PHE A 265 4.19 -1.73 24.77
C PHE A 265 3.94 -3.24 24.94
N ASP A 266 3.07 -3.61 25.86
CA ASP A 266 2.69 -5.00 26.16
C ASP A 266 1.96 -5.69 25.00
N TYR A 267 1.00 -5.02 24.38
CA TYR A 267 0.28 -5.55 23.21
C TYR A 267 1.20 -5.68 22.00
N THR A 268 1.97 -4.64 21.65
CA THR A 268 2.88 -4.72 20.52
C THR A 268 4.02 -5.73 20.76
N LEU A 269 4.46 -5.91 22.01
CA LEU A 269 5.41 -6.96 22.37
C LEU A 269 4.81 -8.36 22.21
N LEU A 270 3.54 -8.56 22.56
CA LEU A 270 2.81 -9.81 22.35
C LEU A 270 2.66 -10.12 20.85
N ASP A 271 2.27 -9.11 20.07
CA ASP A 271 2.18 -9.20 18.61
C ASP A 271 3.51 -9.60 18.02
N PHE A 272 4.59 -8.92 18.41
CA PHE A 272 5.94 -9.25 18.02
C PHE A 272 6.31 -10.69 18.40
N PHE A 273 6.00 -11.13 19.62
CA PHE A 273 6.34 -12.48 20.10
C PHE A 273 5.73 -13.56 19.21
N TYR A 274 4.43 -13.46 18.91
CA TYR A 274 3.80 -14.42 18.00
C TYR A 274 4.23 -14.23 16.54
N ALA A 275 4.44 -13.00 16.11
CA ALA A 275 4.95 -12.71 14.78
C ALA A 275 6.34 -13.35 14.58
N ASP A 276 7.22 -13.32 15.57
CA ASP A 276 8.52 -13.98 15.49
C ASP A 276 8.38 -15.49 15.29
N LEU A 277 7.49 -16.15 16.03
CA LEU A 277 7.21 -17.58 15.84
C LEU A 277 6.67 -17.85 14.43
N LEU A 278 5.75 -17.01 13.96
CA LEU A 278 5.04 -17.18 12.70
C LEU A 278 5.82 -16.74 11.45
N LEU A 279 6.91 -15.98 11.61
CA LEU A 279 7.75 -15.45 10.51
C LEU A 279 8.89 -16.41 10.16
N GLU A 280 9.11 -16.65 8.87
CA GLU A 280 10.25 -17.44 8.39
C GLU A 280 11.57 -16.64 8.41
N ALA A 281 12.69 -17.35 8.58
CA ALA A 281 14.00 -16.77 8.33
C ALA A 281 14.08 -16.29 6.86
N GLY A 282 14.58 -15.08 6.66
CA GLY A 282 14.54 -14.34 5.39
C GLY A 282 13.31 -13.45 5.22
N GLY A 283 12.27 -13.62 6.04
CA GLY A 283 11.05 -12.83 6.04
C GLY A 283 11.22 -11.45 6.69
N TYR A 284 10.23 -10.59 6.47
CA TYR A 284 10.20 -9.21 6.95
C TYR A 284 9.08 -9.00 7.96
N MET A 285 9.36 -8.19 8.96
CA MET A 285 8.40 -7.65 9.90
C MET A 285 8.37 -6.13 9.75
N ILE A 286 7.17 -5.56 9.66
CA ILE A 286 6.96 -4.12 9.65
C ILE A 286 6.06 -3.81 10.84
N VAL A 287 6.49 -2.87 11.68
CA VAL A 287 5.67 -2.32 12.78
C VAL A 287 5.36 -0.88 12.45
N ASP A 288 4.07 -0.53 12.35
CA ASP A 288 3.66 0.86 12.15
C ASP A 288 3.83 1.70 13.41
N ASP A 289 3.74 3.02 13.27
CA ASP A 289 3.70 3.97 14.38
C ASP A 289 4.96 3.97 15.27
N ALA A 290 6.13 3.76 14.66
CA ALA A 290 7.46 3.82 15.28
C ALA A 290 7.77 5.05 16.17
N LYS A 291 6.97 6.12 16.04
CA LYS A 291 7.15 7.37 16.80
C LYS A 291 6.56 7.32 18.21
N PHE A 292 5.68 6.37 18.51
CA PHE A 292 5.13 6.21 19.85
C PHE A 292 6.21 5.74 20.83
N ASP A 293 6.19 6.27 22.05
CA ASP A 293 7.25 5.98 23.04
C ASP A 293 7.29 4.50 23.42
N ALA A 294 6.14 3.85 23.52
CA ALA A 294 6.05 2.40 23.69
C ALA A 294 6.81 1.64 22.59
N LEU A 295 6.68 2.07 21.34
CA LEU A 295 7.31 1.43 20.20
C LEU A 295 8.81 1.74 20.11
N LYS A 296 9.26 2.89 20.61
CA LYS A 296 10.68 3.18 20.81
C LYS A 296 11.31 2.22 21.84
N GLU A 297 10.59 1.91 22.93
CA GLU A 297 11.08 0.91 23.90
C GLU A 297 11.10 -0.50 23.31
N LEU A 298 10.11 -0.85 22.49
CA LEU A 298 10.14 -2.09 21.71
C LEU A 298 11.36 -2.12 20.78
N ASP A 299 11.64 -1.05 20.05
CA ASP A 299 12.81 -0.97 19.16
C ASP A 299 14.13 -1.25 19.89
N LYS A 300 14.31 -0.65 21.08
CA LYS A 300 15.49 -0.91 21.94
C LYS A 300 15.53 -2.35 22.42
N TYR A 301 14.38 -2.93 22.77
CA TYR A 301 14.28 -4.33 23.17
C TYR A 301 14.73 -5.25 22.05
N LEU A 302 14.17 -5.08 20.85
CA LEU A 302 14.49 -5.89 19.67
C LEU A 302 15.95 -5.74 19.29
N TYR A 303 16.46 -4.51 19.25
CA TYR A 303 17.87 -4.27 18.97
C TYR A 303 18.79 -5.00 19.94
N SER A 304 18.47 -5.00 21.23
CA SER A 304 19.35 -5.54 22.27
C SER A 304 19.21 -7.06 22.41
N ASN A 305 17.98 -7.58 22.34
CA ASN A 305 17.65 -8.95 22.71
C ASN A 305 17.32 -9.85 21.53
N TYR A 306 17.13 -9.33 20.32
CA TYR A 306 16.78 -10.09 19.12
C TYR A 306 17.84 -9.93 18.03
N LYS A 307 19.09 -10.32 18.34
CA LYS A 307 20.26 -10.17 17.44
C LYS A 307 20.18 -10.96 16.12
N PHE A 308 19.18 -11.82 15.97
CA PHE A 308 18.85 -12.51 14.73
C PHE A 308 17.84 -11.73 13.85
N TYR A 309 17.50 -10.50 14.23
CA TYR A 309 16.84 -9.53 13.38
C TYR A 309 17.81 -8.42 12.97
N GLU A 310 17.74 -8.04 11.70
CA GLU A 310 18.44 -6.89 11.15
C GLU A 310 17.44 -5.77 10.90
N LYS A 311 17.68 -4.58 11.47
CA LYS A 311 16.86 -3.41 11.19
C LYS A 311 17.18 -2.89 9.79
N VAL A 312 16.16 -2.80 8.95
CA VAL A 312 16.30 -2.29 7.58
C VAL A 312 15.89 -0.83 7.58
N HIS A 313 16.84 0.05 7.29
CA HIS A 313 16.60 1.48 7.26
C HIS A 313 15.91 1.90 5.97
N TYR A 314 14.77 2.57 6.12
CA TYR A 314 14.07 3.28 5.07
C TYR A 314 13.82 4.71 5.51
N GLU A 315 13.65 5.63 4.57
CA GLU A 315 13.39 7.06 4.86
C GLU A 315 12.02 7.30 5.54
N MET A 316 11.21 6.25 5.67
CA MET A 316 9.87 6.32 6.22
C MET A 316 9.87 6.33 7.74
N SER A 317 9.51 7.49 8.31
CA SER A 317 9.62 7.75 9.75
C SER A 317 8.58 7.05 10.66
N LEU A 318 7.57 6.34 10.12
CA LEU A 318 6.56 5.64 10.95
C LEU A 318 6.73 4.11 10.94
N PHE A 319 7.49 3.54 10.00
CA PHE A 319 7.71 2.10 9.97
C PHE A 319 9.02 1.72 10.67
N MET A 320 8.95 0.76 11.59
CA MET A 320 10.11 -0.03 11.99
C MET A 320 10.13 -1.29 11.14
N VAL A 321 11.14 -1.43 10.27
CA VAL A 321 11.26 -2.59 9.37
C VAL A 321 12.41 -3.46 9.83
N TYR A 322 12.13 -4.74 10.00
CA TYR A 322 13.07 -5.75 10.45
C TYR A 322 13.09 -6.93 9.50
N LYS A 323 14.27 -7.44 9.17
CA LYS A 323 14.45 -8.70 8.46
C LYS A 323 14.88 -9.76 9.45
N LYS A 324 14.18 -10.90 9.50
CA LYS A 324 14.59 -12.05 10.30
C LYS A 324 15.72 -12.77 9.58
N ILE A 325 16.92 -12.80 10.15
CA ILE A 325 18.10 -13.43 9.54
C ILE A 325 18.08 -14.94 9.76
N LYS A 326 17.73 -15.38 10.98
CA LYS A 326 17.64 -16.78 11.37
C LYS A 326 16.58 -16.97 12.46
N ASP A 327 16.29 -18.22 12.78
CA ASP A 327 15.42 -18.56 13.91
C ASP A 327 16.13 -18.31 15.25
N ASP A 328 15.34 -17.98 16.28
CA ASP A 328 15.82 -17.67 17.62
C ASP A 328 16.72 -18.77 18.19
N ASP A 329 17.95 -18.42 18.55
CA ASP A 329 18.96 -19.31 19.12
C ASP A 329 19.42 -18.89 20.52
N ARG A 330 18.64 -18.04 21.19
CA ARG A 330 18.93 -17.57 22.55
C ARG A 330 18.80 -18.70 23.57
N SER A 331 19.58 -18.61 24.65
CA SER A 331 19.40 -19.49 25.82
C SER A 331 18.10 -19.14 26.55
N TRP A 332 17.56 -20.12 27.30
CA TRP A 332 16.28 -19.99 28.01
C TRP A 332 16.26 -18.84 29.05
N ASP A 333 17.44 -18.42 29.51
CA ASP A 333 17.69 -17.36 30.49
C ASP A 333 18.29 -16.08 29.89
N PHE A 334 18.43 -16.02 28.56
CA PHE A 334 19.08 -14.89 27.90
C PHE A 334 18.26 -13.61 28.09
N HIS A 335 18.90 -12.59 28.65
CA HIS A 335 18.39 -11.22 28.65
C HIS A 335 19.55 -10.24 28.75
N VAL A 336 19.47 -9.15 28.01
CA VAL A 336 20.36 -8.00 28.14
C VAL A 336 19.55 -6.72 28.27
N LYS A 337 20.09 -5.76 29.01
CA LYS A 337 19.49 -4.44 29.13
C LYS A 337 19.32 -3.81 27.75
N PHE A 338 18.11 -3.31 27.52
CA PHE A 338 17.67 -2.51 26.39
C PHE A 338 18.55 -1.26 26.30
N ILE A 339 19.30 -1.13 25.21
CA ILE A 339 20.12 0.06 24.92
C ILE A 339 19.58 0.78 23.69
N ASN A 340 19.92 2.06 23.57
CA ASN A 340 19.55 2.85 22.40
C ASN A 340 20.24 2.29 21.14
N ASN A 341 19.49 2.28 20.04
CA ASN A 341 20.05 2.24 18.69
C ASN A 341 20.80 3.56 18.48
N ASN A 342 22.14 3.54 18.52
CA ASN A 342 22.96 4.70 18.17
C ASN A 342 23.09 4.85 16.66
#